data_AF-A5H0W5-F1
#
_entry.id   AF-A5H0W5-F1
#
_cell.length_a   1.000
_cell.length_b   1.000
_cell.length_c   1.000
_cell.angle_alpha   90.00
_cell.angle_beta   90.00
_cell.angle_gamma   90.00
#
_symmetry.space_group_name_H-M   'P 1'
#
loop_
_entity.id
_entity.type
_entity.pdbx_description
1 polymer ?
#
loop_
_entity_poly.entity_id
_entity_poly.type
_entity_poly.pdbx_seq_one_letter_code
_entity_poly.pdbx_strand_id
1 'polypeptide(L)'
;HPYFSYKDLLGFFILGLLLTLLALFAPNLLGDTENFIPADPLLTPPHIKPEWYFLFAYAILRSIPNKLGGVLALLFSILILMLVPMLHTSKQRSAT
;
A
#
# COMPACT_ATOMS: atom_id res chain seq x y z
N HIS A 1 -13.31 30.28 -4.35
CA HIS A 1 -13.19 29.87 -2.93
C HIS A 1 -14.47 30.23 -2.22
N PRO A 2 -15.37 29.25 -2.04
CA PRO A 2 -15.40 28.50 -0.78
C PRO A 2 -15.55 26.96 -0.91
N TYR A 3 -16.00 26.46 -2.07
CA TYR A 3 -16.45 25.06 -2.21
C TYR A 3 -15.36 24.02 -1.96
N PHE A 4 -14.20 24.14 -2.62
CA PHE A 4 -13.11 23.19 -2.40
C PHE A 4 -12.53 23.28 -0.98
N SER A 5 -12.49 24.47 -0.38
CA SER A 5 -12.04 24.65 1.00
C SER A 5 -12.92 23.91 2.02
N TYR A 6 -14.25 24.03 1.90
CA TYR A 6 -15.16 23.26 2.77
C TYR A 6 -15.09 21.75 2.50
N LYS A 7 -14.96 21.35 1.22
CA LYS A 7 -14.80 19.94 0.84
C LYS A 7 -13.53 19.33 1.44
N ASP A 8 -12.41 20.03 1.33
CA ASP A 8 -11.12 19.54 1.81
C ASP A 8 -11.09 19.51 3.34
N LEU A 9 -11.70 20.51 3.99
CA LEU A 9 -11.85 20.53 5.46
C LEU A 9 -12.69 19.34 5.94
N LEU A 10 -13.79 19.03 5.27
CA LEU A 10 -14.59 17.83 5.57
C LEU A 10 -13.76 16.55 5.41
N GLY A 11 -13.02 16.42 4.30
CA GLY A 11 -12.13 15.28 4.06
C GLY A 11 -11.06 15.12 5.14
N PHE A 12 -10.47 16.23 5.59
CA PHE A 12 -9.51 16.24 6.68
C PHE A 12 -10.11 15.74 7.99
N PHE A 13 -11.31 16.19 8.36
CA PHE A 13 -11.98 15.73 9.58
C PHE A 13 -12.33 14.23 9.52
N ILE A 14 -12.76 13.72 8.36
CA ILE A 14 -13.03 12.29 8.17
C ILE A 14 -11.73 11.49 8.36
N LEU A 15 -10.63 11.91 7.72
CA LEU A 15 -9.33 11.26 7.87
C LEU A 15 -8.86 11.27 9.33
N GLY A 16 -8.96 12.41 10.00
CA GLY A 16 -8.58 12.57 11.41
C GLY A 16 -9.42 11.68 12.34
N LEU A 17 -10.73 11.58 12.10
CA LEU A 17 -11.61 10.69 12.85
C LEU A 17 -11.19 9.23 12.67
N LEU A 18 -10.98 8.77 11.44
CA LEU A 18 -10.57 7.38 11.19
C LEU A 18 -9.20 7.05 11.82
N LEU A 19 -8.25 7.97 11.73
CA LEU A 19 -6.93 7.81 12.33
C LEU A 19 -7.01 7.75 13.87
N THR A 20 -7.78 8.64 14.50
CA THR A 20 -7.96 8.65 15.96
C THR A 20 -8.70 7.41 16.45
N LEU A 21 -9.71 6.93 15.71
CA LEU A 21 -10.37 5.67 16.03
C LEU A 21 -9.39 4.49 16.01
N LEU A 22 -8.57 4.39 14.95
CA LEU A 22 -7.55 3.35 14.86
C LEU A 22 -6.54 3.44 16.01
N ALA A 23 -5.98 4.62 16.26
CA ALA A 23 -4.93 4.82 17.26
C ALA A 23 -5.43 4.60 18.70
N LEU A 24 -6.65 5.02 19.03
CA LEU A 24 -7.17 4.96 20.40
C LEU A 24 -7.84 3.62 20.72
N PHE A 25 -8.55 3.01 19.76
CA PHE A 25 -9.30 1.77 20.02
C PHE A 25 -8.61 0.50 19.51
N ALA A 26 -7.77 0.58 18.47
CA ALA A 26 -7.16 -0.59 17.86
C ALA A 26 -5.74 -0.33 17.30
N PRO A 27 -4.79 0.17 18.12
CA PRO A 27 -3.49 0.67 17.64
C PRO A 27 -2.64 -0.38 16.92
N ASN A 28 -2.78 -1.66 17.31
CA ASN A 28 -2.00 -2.76 16.74
C ASN A 28 -2.76 -3.54 15.64
N LEU A 29 -3.96 -3.10 15.25
CA LEU A 29 -4.79 -3.83 14.28
C LEU A 29 -4.12 -4.04 12.92
N LEU A 30 -3.31 -3.07 12.48
CA LEU A 30 -2.60 -3.10 11.20
C LEU A 30 -1.15 -3.57 11.33
N GLY A 31 -0.67 -3.83 12.55
CA GLY A 31 0.70 -4.24 12.83
C GLY A 31 0.86 -5.75 12.87
N ASP A 32 2.12 -6.21 12.83
CA ASP A 32 2.46 -7.61 13.09
C ASP A 32 2.93 -7.79 14.53
N THR A 33 2.43 -8.83 15.21
CA THR A 33 2.85 -9.16 16.58
C THR A 33 4.32 -9.57 16.65
N GLU A 34 4.90 -10.11 15.57
CA GLU A 34 6.31 -10.52 15.55
C GLU A 34 7.27 -9.32 15.70
N ASN A 35 6.84 -8.10 15.33
CA ASN A 35 7.65 -6.88 15.46
C ASN A 35 7.84 -6.38 16.91
N PHE A 36 7.13 -6.97 17.88
CA PHE A 36 7.37 -6.70 19.30
C PHE A 36 8.50 -7.56 19.89
N ILE A 37 8.99 -8.55 19.15
CA ILE A 37 10.14 -9.37 19.55
C ILE A 37 11.42 -8.68 19.03
N PRO A 38 12.45 -8.49 19.87
CA PRO A 38 13.74 -7.95 19.41
C PRO A 38 14.32 -8.79 18.27
N ALA A 39 14.92 -8.13 17.28
CA ALA A 39 15.46 -8.81 16.11
C ALA A 39 16.63 -9.74 16.48
N ASP A 40 16.57 -10.98 15.98
CA ASP A 40 17.65 -11.97 16.05
C ASP A 40 18.15 -12.28 14.63
N PRO A 41 19.40 -11.91 14.27
CA PRO A 41 19.96 -12.18 12.95
C PRO A 41 20.09 -13.67 12.60
N LEU A 42 20.07 -14.56 13.60
CA LEU A 42 20.24 -16.00 13.42
C LEU A 42 18.92 -16.75 13.27
N LEU A 43 17.77 -16.08 13.53
CA LEU A 43 16.45 -16.72 13.54
C LEU A 43 15.45 -15.94 12.68
N THR A 44 14.95 -16.57 11.62
CA THR A 44 13.86 -16.01 10.81
C THR A 44 12.51 -16.54 11.29
N PRO A 45 11.52 -15.66 11.54
CA PRO A 45 10.17 -16.09 11.89
C PRO A 45 9.52 -16.94 10.79
N PRO A 46 8.66 -17.92 11.14
CA PRO A 46 8.11 -18.88 10.19
C PRO A 46 7.15 -18.26 9.16
N HIS A 47 6.46 -17.17 9.51
CA HIS A 47 5.48 -16.51 8.65
C HIS A 47 5.85 -15.07 8.29
N ILE A 48 7.15 -14.81 8.09
CA ILE A 48 7.67 -13.49 7.73
C ILE A 48 6.94 -12.92 6.49
N LYS A 49 6.38 -11.73 6.66
CA LYS A 49 5.67 -10.97 5.63
C LYS A 49 5.94 -9.48 5.85
N PRO A 50 5.88 -8.67 4.79
CA PRO A 50 5.92 -7.23 4.95
C PRO A 50 4.59 -6.71 5.50
N GLU A 51 4.55 -5.42 5.80
CA GLU A 51 3.35 -4.71 6.20
C GLU A 51 2.26 -4.80 5.12
N TRP A 52 1.01 -4.65 5.55
CA TRP A 52 -0.18 -4.92 4.75
C TRP A 52 -0.20 -4.19 3.40
N TYR A 53 0.27 -2.94 3.35
CA TYR A 53 0.30 -2.13 2.13
C TYR A 53 1.32 -2.60 1.09
N PHE A 54 2.27 -3.47 1.45
CA PHE A 54 3.20 -4.11 0.52
C PHE A 54 2.81 -5.53 0.11
N LEU A 55 1.74 -6.10 0.67
CA LEU A 55 1.35 -7.49 0.40
C LEU A 55 1.04 -7.75 -1.08
N PHE A 56 0.47 -6.78 -1.81
CA PHE A 56 0.21 -6.92 -3.24
C PHE A 56 1.51 -7.12 -4.03
N ALA A 57 2.54 -6.33 -3.73
CA ALA A 57 3.82 -6.34 -4.40
C ALA A 57 4.62 -7.60 -4.01
N TYR A 58 4.55 -8.00 -2.74
CA TYR A 58 5.12 -9.25 -2.24
C TYR A 58 4.48 -10.49 -2.87
N ALA A 59 3.17 -10.48 -3.12
CA ALA A 59 2.50 -11.56 -3.84
C ALA A 59 3.02 -11.68 -5.29
N ILE A 60 3.20 -10.55 -5.99
CA ILE A 60 3.78 -10.52 -7.35
C ILE A 60 5.21 -11.09 -7.33
N LEU A 61 6.04 -10.65 -6.38
CA LEU A 61 7.42 -11.14 -6.23
C LEU A 61 7.49 -12.68 -6.07
N ARG A 62 6.62 -13.25 -5.23
CA ARG A 62 6.59 -14.72 -4.97
C ARG A 62 5.94 -15.53 -6.08
N SER A 63 5.17 -14.91 -6.97
CA SER A 63 4.51 -15.61 -8.08
C SER A 63 5.48 -16.07 -9.16
N ILE A 64 6.69 -15.48 -9.23
CA ILE A 64 7.68 -15.77 -10.26
C ILE A 64 8.81 -16.63 -9.65
N PRO A 65 8.99 -17.89 -10.06
CA PRO A 65 10.03 -18.79 -9.55
C PRO A 65 11.42 -18.49 -10.15
N ASN A 66 11.77 -17.21 -10.28
CA ASN A 66 13.06 -16.72 -10.74
C ASN A 66 13.45 -15.46 -9.95
N LYS A 67 14.66 -15.43 -9.39
CA LYS A 67 15.11 -14.32 -8.53
C LYS A 67 15.13 -12.98 -9.26
N LEU A 68 15.71 -12.92 -10.46
CA LEU A 68 15.78 -11.68 -11.26
C LEU A 68 14.39 -11.28 -11.77
N GLY A 69 13.63 -12.24 -12.31
CA GLY A 69 12.29 -12.02 -12.83
C GLY A 69 11.32 -11.49 -11.77
N GLY A 70 11.35 -12.06 -10.56
CA GLY A 70 10.54 -11.58 -9.43
C GLY A 70 10.88 -10.15 -9.04
N VAL A 71 12.17 -9.80 -8.95
CA VAL A 71 12.61 -8.43 -8.61
C VAL A 71 12.22 -7.44 -9.71
N LEU A 72 12.37 -7.80 -10.99
CA LEU A 72 11.92 -6.96 -12.10
C LEU A 72 10.40 -6.78 -12.07
N ALA A 73 9.62 -7.83 -11.83
CA ALA A 73 8.17 -7.74 -11.74
C ALA A 73 7.70 -6.90 -10.55
N LEU A 74 8.37 -6.99 -9.40
CA LEU A 74 8.13 -6.10 -8.26
C LEU A 74 8.31 -4.63 -8.66
N LEU A 75 9.43 -4.30 -9.31
CA LEU A 75 9.70 -2.96 -9.81
C LEU A 75 8.61 -2.50 -10.80
N PHE A 76 8.29 -3.35 -11.78
CA PHE A 76 7.28 -3.04 -12.79
C PHE A 76 5.86 -2.94 -12.22
N SER A 77 5.54 -3.58 -11.09
CA SER A 77 4.23 -3.44 -10.44
C SER A 77 3.90 -1.99 -10.04
N ILE A 78 4.92 -1.16 -9.84
CA ILE A 78 4.80 0.28 -9.56
C ILE A 78 5.02 1.08 -10.84
N LEU A 79 6.07 0.77 -11.61
CA LEU A 79 6.43 1.55 -12.81
C LEU A 79 5.37 1.46 -13.92
N ILE A 80 4.54 0.41 -13.94
CA ILE A 80 3.44 0.28 -14.91
C ILE A 80 2.48 1.48 -14.85
N LEU A 81 2.38 2.17 -13.71
CA LEU A 81 1.57 3.39 -13.58
C LEU A 81 2.00 4.50 -14.55
N MET A 82 3.29 4.57 -14.91
CA MET A 82 3.79 5.54 -15.89
C MET A 82 3.35 5.20 -17.32
N LEU A 83 3.03 3.94 -17.61
CA LEU A 83 2.54 3.51 -18.92
C LEU A 83 1.04 3.73 -19.08
N VAL A 84 0.29 3.93 -17.99
CA VAL A 84 -1.18 4.10 -18.03
C VAL A 84 -1.65 5.14 -19.05
N PRO A 85 -1.03 6.35 -19.17
CA PRO A 85 -1.45 7.32 -20.19
C PRO A 85 -1.21 6.82 -21.63
N MET A 86 -0.13 6.09 -21.87
CA MET A 86 0.20 5.53 -23.20
C MET A 86 -0.69 4.34 -23.57
N LEU A 87 -1.20 3.62 -22.57
CA LEU A 87 -2.09 2.47 -22.74
C LEU A 87 -3.56 2.87 -22.92
N HIS A 88 -3.91 4.15 -22.80
CA HIS A 88 -5.29 4.62 -22.95
C HIS A 88 -5.73 4.62 -24.42
N THR A 89 -6.67 3.73 -24.77
CA THR A 89 -7.20 3.58 -26.13
C THR A 89 -8.60 4.14 -26.32
N SER A 90 -9.29 4.50 -25.23
CA SER A 90 -10.64 5.06 -25.31
C SER A 90 -10.63 6.40 -26.02
N LYS A 91 -11.67 6.65 -26.82
CA LYS A 91 -11.91 7.96 -27.45
C LYS A 91 -12.42 9.00 -26.45
N GLN A 92 -12.82 8.57 -25.26
CA GLN A 92 -13.42 9.40 -24.22
C GLN A 92 -12.59 9.33 -22.95
N ARG A 93 -12.36 10.50 -22.36
CA ARG A 93 -11.97 10.64 -20.95
C ARG A 93 -13.25 10.80 -20.12
N SER A 94 -13.29 10.19 -18.93
CA SER A 94 -14.38 10.44 -17.99
C SER A 94 -14.51 11.94 -17.74
N ALA A 95 -15.73 12.46 -17.84
CA ALA A 95 -16.02 13.83 -17.46
C ALA A 95 -15.77 14.00 -15.96
N THR A 96 -15.08 15.08 -15.59
CA THR A 96 -14.88 15.54 -14.21
C THR A 96 -15.99 16.47 -13.79
#